data_AF-A0A6B1FC79-F1
#
_entry.id   AF-A0A6B1FC79-F1
#
_cell.length_a   1.000
_cell.length_b   1.000
_cell.length_c   1.000
_cell.angle_alpha   90.00
_cell.angle_beta   90.00
_cell.angle_gamma   90.00
#
_symmetry.space_group_name_H-M   'P 1'
#
loop_
_entity.id
_entity.type
_entity.pdbx_description
1 polymer ?
#
loop_
_entity_poly.entity_id
_entity_poly.type
_entity_poly.pdbx_seq_one_letter_code
_entity_poly.pdbx_strand_id
1 'polypeptide(L)'
;MKVPGRRGGDEDPVAAVRRREQAFPVRRKWITPVGFVVVAVLLWWLLRDEDPAEVWSHIRAANPWLLLLAVAVTTASFPVRAIRWRYLLEPSQQDSPFRSRFAAVCIGFMTNNLLPRVGEFARAYAYSKREPVTAATAFGTLVVERFLDAVAILALLLAALASPGFPADGLPPEVVTGIRLACLFLGVIVIGSLILLGAPERSADAARRFGRVLLPASLAEGLASLVQGFAKGLEAFRGWRLIVPAVLWSFVVWTMQALSFWIGFLAFDIRLGYDAALFTNGSV
;
A
#
# COMPACT_ATOMS: atom_id res chain seq x y z
N MET A 1 11.27 -11.17 70.38
CA MET A 1 10.15 -10.22 70.26
C MET A 1 10.11 -9.75 68.80
N LYS A 2 8.92 -9.73 68.18
CA LYS A 2 8.63 -9.83 66.73
C LYS A 2 9.15 -8.65 65.87
N VAL A 3 9.70 -8.99 64.69
CA VAL A 3 9.87 -8.10 63.53
C VAL A 3 8.52 -7.96 62.81
N PRO A 4 7.98 -6.75 62.53
CA PRO A 4 6.76 -6.62 61.74
C PRO A 4 7.08 -6.81 60.25
N GLY A 5 6.41 -7.79 59.64
CA GLY A 5 6.62 -8.22 58.27
C GLY A 5 6.25 -7.17 57.22
N ARG A 6 7.12 -7.05 56.22
CA ARG A 6 6.80 -6.49 54.90
C ARG A 6 5.64 -7.27 54.29
N ARG A 7 4.46 -6.64 54.19
CA ARG A 7 3.41 -7.06 53.25
C ARG A 7 3.76 -6.48 51.88
N GLY A 8 4.70 -7.12 51.18
CA GLY A 8 4.80 -7.00 49.74
C GLY A 8 3.67 -7.85 49.16
N GLY A 9 2.67 -7.21 48.57
CA GLY A 9 1.71 -7.92 47.75
C GLY A 9 2.44 -8.47 46.54
N ASP A 10 2.64 -9.78 46.50
CA ASP A 10 2.94 -10.53 45.28
C ASP A 10 1.72 -10.37 44.35
N GLU A 11 1.69 -9.27 43.60
CA GLU A 11 0.88 -9.23 42.39
C GLU A 11 1.54 -10.18 41.39
N ASP A 12 0.93 -11.37 41.24
CA ASP A 12 1.32 -12.34 40.22
C ASP A 12 1.47 -11.62 38.86
N PRO A 13 2.69 -11.54 38.30
CA PRO A 13 2.95 -10.84 37.04
C PRO A 13 2.09 -11.40 35.90
N VAL A 14 1.74 -12.69 35.97
CA VAL A 14 0.90 -13.38 34.99
C VAL A 14 -0.56 -12.93 35.12
N ALA A 15 -1.04 -12.67 36.35
CA ALA A 15 -2.37 -12.12 36.60
C ALA A 15 -2.50 -10.64 36.17
N ALA A 16 -1.42 -9.86 36.27
CA ALA A 16 -1.39 -8.48 35.78
C ALA A 16 -1.39 -8.41 34.24
N VAL A 17 -0.70 -9.34 33.56
CA VAL A 17 -0.72 -9.47 32.09
C VAL A 17 -2.09 -9.93 31.59
N ARG A 18 -2.71 -10.95 32.22
CA ARG A 18 -4.08 -11.38 31.86
C ARG A 18 -5.13 -10.28 32.05
N ARG A 19 -5.00 -9.44 33.08
CA ARG A 19 -5.90 -8.29 33.27
C ARG A 19 -5.72 -7.21 32.22
N ARG A 20 -4.49 -6.96 31.73
CA ARG A 20 -4.23 -6.02 30.62
C ARG A 20 -4.75 -6.55 29.28
N GLU A 21 -4.70 -7.85 29.04
CA GLU A 21 -5.30 -8.47 27.84
C GLU A 21 -6.84 -8.44 27.86
N GLN A 22 -7.44 -8.52 29.05
CA GLN A 22 -8.90 -8.40 29.23
C GLN A 22 -9.42 -6.95 29.23
N ALA A 23 -8.53 -5.95 29.30
CA ALA A 23 -8.90 -4.53 29.41
C ALA A 23 -9.17 -3.81 28.08
N PHE A 24 -9.18 -4.52 26.95
CA PHE A 24 -9.64 -3.95 25.67
C PHE A 24 -10.97 -4.55 25.23
N PRO A 25 -12.10 -4.15 25.84
CA PRO A 25 -13.39 -4.39 25.23
C PRO A 25 -13.53 -3.45 24.03
N VAL A 26 -13.11 -3.87 22.83
CA VAL A 26 -13.52 -3.20 21.59
C VAL A 26 -14.99 -3.55 21.35
N ARG A 27 -15.86 -3.03 22.21
CA ARG A 27 -17.32 -3.18 22.12
C ARG A 27 -17.87 -2.06 21.26
N ARG A 28 -17.33 -1.88 20.05
CA ARG A 28 -17.85 -0.92 19.04
C ARG A 28 -18.95 -1.60 18.19
N LYS A 29 -19.92 -2.23 18.87
CA LYS A 29 -21.03 -2.98 18.27
C LYS A 29 -21.90 -2.15 17.31
N TRP A 30 -21.85 -0.82 17.41
CA TRP A 30 -22.60 0.10 16.57
C TRP A 30 -21.91 0.46 15.24
N ILE A 31 -20.59 0.26 15.12
CA ILE A 31 -19.86 0.63 13.89
C ILE A 31 -20.13 -0.35 12.77
N THR A 32 -20.25 -1.64 13.09
CA THR A 32 -20.58 -2.68 12.12
C THR A 32 -21.94 -2.43 11.45
N PRO A 33 -23.06 -2.24 12.16
CA PRO A 33 -24.35 -1.95 11.53
C PRO A 33 -24.37 -0.60 10.81
N VAL A 34 -23.70 0.44 11.34
CA VAL A 34 -23.58 1.72 10.63
C VAL A 34 -22.80 1.53 9.31
N GLY A 35 -21.73 0.76 9.32
CA GLY A 35 -20.97 0.41 8.11
C GLY A 35 -21.84 -0.32 7.08
N PHE A 36 -22.64 -1.30 7.51
CA PHE A 36 -23.57 -2.00 6.63
C PHE A 36 -24.64 -1.08 6.05
N VAL A 37 -25.21 -0.18 6.85
CA VAL A 37 -26.20 0.81 6.37
C VAL A 37 -25.56 1.74 5.35
N VAL A 38 -24.36 2.25 5.60
CA VAL A 38 -23.64 3.12 4.65
C VAL A 38 -23.37 2.38 3.34
N VAL A 39 -22.88 1.14 3.40
CA VAL A 39 -22.65 0.32 2.21
C VAL A 39 -23.96 0.07 1.46
N ALA A 40 -25.06 -0.26 2.15
CA ALA A 40 -26.36 -0.49 1.52
C ALA A 40 -26.91 0.78 0.85
N VAL A 41 -26.78 1.95 1.48
CA VAL A 41 -27.19 3.24 0.91
C VAL A 41 -26.35 3.59 -0.31
N LEU A 42 -25.04 3.38 -0.27
CA LEU A 42 -24.16 3.64 -1.41
C LEU A 42 -24.41 2.68 -2.57
N LEU A 43 -24.63 1.39 -2.30
CA LEU A 43 -25.00 0.42 -3.31
C LEU A 43 -26.36 0.72 -3.93
N TRP A 44 -27.36 1.07 -3.12
CA TRP A 44 -28.65 1.53 -3.63
C TRP A 44 -28.47 2.79 -4.47
N TRP A 45 -27.72 3.79 -4.01
CA TRP A 45 -27.50 5.03 -4.75
C TRP A 45 -26.79 4.79 -6.09
N LEU A 46 -25.85 3.85 -6.13
CA LEU A 46 -25.13 3.47 -7.34
C LEU A 46 -26.00 2.66 -8.33
N LEU A 47 -26.86 1.78 -7.83
CA LEU A 47 -27.61 0.81 -8.65
C LEU A 47 -29.08 1.18 -8.88
N ARG A 48 -29.60 2.23 -8.24
CA ARG A 48 -31.04 2.59 -8.31
C ARG A 48 -31.53 2.89 -9.73
N ASP A 49 -30.62 3.31 -10.61
CA ASP A 49 -30.91 3.71 -11.99
C ASP A 49 -30.61 2.57 -13.00
N GLU A 50 -30.13 1.41 -12.51
CA GLU A 50 -29.72 0.25 -13.32
C GLU A 50 -30.75 -0.89 -13.23
N ASP A 51 -31.02 -1.59 -14.35
CA ASP A 51 -31.89 -2.78 -14.34
C ASP A 51 -31.11 -4.02 -13.84
N PRO A 52 -31.50 -4.63 -12.70
CA PRO A 52 -30.85 -5.84 -12.19
C PRO A 52 -30.85 -7.02 -13.18
N ALA A 53 -31.86 -7.11 -14.05
CA ALA A 53 -31.95 -8.15 -15.07
C ALA A 53 -30.87 -7.98 -16.15
N GLU A 54 -30.58 -6.73 -16.53
CA GLU A 54 -29.54 -6.38 -17.49
C GLU A 54 -28.15 -6.66 -16.92
N VAL A 55 -27.88 -6.24 -15.68
CA VAL A 55 -26.62 -6.57 -14.98
C VAL A 55 -26.40 -8.08 -14.91
N TRP A 56 -27.43 -8.85 -14.57
CA TRP A 56 -27.35 -10.30 -14.50
C TRP A 56 -27.16 -10.95 -15.89
N SER A 57 -27.71 -10.36 -16.93
CA SER A 57 -27.48 -10.77 -18.32
C SER A 57 -26.01 -10.58 -18.71
N HIS A 58 -25.42 -9.42 -18.41
CA HIS A 58 -24.01 -9.14 -18.68
C HIS A 58 -23.06 -10.09 -17.95
N ILE A 59 -23.34 -10.40 -16.68
CA ILE A 59 -22.56 -11.38 -15.91
C ILE A 59 -22.61 -12.76 -16.56
N ARG A 60 -23.77 -13.19 -17.07
CA ARG A 60 -23.91 -14.50 -17.75
C ARG A 60 -23.31 -14.54 -19.15
N ALA A 61 -23.26 -13.40 -19.83
CA ALA A 61 -22.64 -13.28 -21.15
C ALA A 61 -21.10 -13.23 -21.07
N ALA A 62 -20.53 -12.94 -19.90
CA ALA A 62 -19.09 -12.81 -19.73
C ALA A 62 -18.36 -14.13 -20.01
N ASN A 63 -17.21 -14.03 -20.69
CA ASN A 63 -16.39 -15.20 -21.01
C ASN A 63 -15.67 -15.73 -19.76
N PRO A 64 -16.01 -16.93 -19.26
CA PRO A 64 -15.44 -17.45 -18.02
C PRO A 64 -13.94 -17.76 -18.13
N TRP A 65 -13.43 -18.08 -19.32
CA TRP A 65 -12.01 -18.35 -19.54
C TRP A 65 -11.17 -17.08 -19.44
N LEU A 66 -11.69 -15.96 -19.96
CA LEU A 66 -11.03 -14.66 -19.81
C LEU A 66 -11.06 -14.19 -18.36
N LEU A 67 -12.17 -14.40 -17.63
CA LEU A 67 -12.20 -14.13 -16.19
C LEU A 67 -11.17 -14.96 -15.41
N LEU A 68 -11.10 -16.27 -15.71
CA LEU A 68 -10.10 -17.15 -15.09
C LEU A 68 -8.67 -16.69 -15.41
N LEU A 69 -8.42 -16.26 -16.64
CA LEU A 69 -7.13 -15.72 -17.05
C LEU A 69 -6.82 -14.40 -16.32
N ALA A 70 -7.78 -13.49 -16.15
CA ALA A 70 -7.60 -12.27 -15.39
C ALA A 70 -7.23 -12.56 -13.93
N VAL A 71 -7.91 -13.53 -13.30
CA VAL A 71 -7.58 -14.01 -11.94
C VAL A 71 -6.19 -14.64 -11.90
N ALA A 72 -5.83 -15.44 -12.89
CA ALA A 72 -4.51 -16.06 -12.99
C ALA A 72 -3.40 -15.01 -13.09
N VAL A 73 -3.58 -13.97 -13.92
CA VAL A 73 -2.62 -12.86 -14.08
C VAL A 73 -2.46 -12.08 -12.77
N THR A 74 -3.57 -11.73 -12.10
CA THR A 74 -3.52 -11.04 -10.81
C THR A 74 -2.82 -11.90 -9.75
N THR A 75 -3.12 -13.21 -9.71
CA THR A 75 -2.48 -14.14 -8.77
C THR A 75 -0.98 -14.32 -9.07
N ALA A 76 -0.61 -14.36 -10.35
CA ALA A 76 0.79 -14.43 -10.79
C ALA A 76 1.59 -13.16 -10.43
N SER A 77 0.94 -12.05 -10.07
CA SER A 77 1.63 -10.86 -9.54
C SER A 77 2.23 -11.11 -8.15
N PHE A 78 1.74 -12.08 -7.37
CA PHE A 78 2.21 -12.34 -6.00
C PHE A 78 3.68 -12.80 -5.94
N PRO A 79 4.12 -13.82 -6.72
CA PRO A 79 5.54 -14.16 -6.76
C PRO A 79 6.39 -13.02 -7.30
N VAL A 80 5.89 -12.24 -8.25
CA VAL A 80 6.59 -11.06 -8.79
C VAL A 80 6.83 -10.01 -7.70
N ARG A 81 5.81 -9.70 -6.89
CA ARG A 81 5.94 -8.83 -5.72
C ARG A 81 6.96 -9.37 -4.73
N ALA A 82 6.99 -10.68 -4.50
CA ALA A 82 7.97 -11.31 -3.63
C ALA A 82 9.41 -11.20 -4.19
N ILE A 83 9.60 -11.37 -5.51
CA ILE A 83 10.89 -11.16 -6.19
C ILE A 83 11.33 -9.71 -6.01
N ARG A 84 10.46 -8.74 -6.30
CA ARG A 84 10.73 -7.31 -6.11
C ARG A 84 11.16 -6.99 -4.69
N TRP A 85 10.44 -7.54 -3.70
CA TRP A 85 10.70 -7.26 -2.30
C TRP A 85 12.09 -7.71 -1.82
N ARG A 86 12.76 -8.62 -2.56
CA ARG A 86 14.17 -8.94 -2.34
C ARG A 86 15.03 -7.70 -2.29
N TYR A 87 14.95 -6.86 -3.33
CA TYR A 87 15.81 -5.70 -3.51
C TYR A 87 15.58 -4.67 -2.42
N LEU A 88 14.36 -4.63 -1.87
CA LEU A 88 13.99 -3.76 -0.76
C LEU A 88 14.47 -4.28 0.60
N LEU A 89 14.54 -5.60 0.76
CA LEU A 89 15.01 -6.25 1.99
C LEU A 89 16.54 -6.41 2.04
N GLU A 90 17.23 -6.40 0.90
CA GLU A 90 18.66 -6.65 0.78
C GLU A 90 19.53 -5.90 1.81
N PRO A 91 19.28 -4.60 2.12
CA PRO A 91 20.11 -3.90 3.10
C PRO A 91 19.86 -4.33 4.55
N SER A 92 18.71 -4.91 4.84
CA SER A 92 18.34 -5.40 6.18
C SER A 92 18.67 -6.88 6.36
N GLN A 93 18.59 -7.65 5.27
CA GLN A 93 18.90 -9.06 5.22
C GLN A 93 19.34 -9.41 3.80
N GLN A 94 20.63 -9.69 3.66
CA GLN A 94 21.19 -10.22 2.42
C GLN A 94 20.60 -11.59 2.12
N ASP A 95 20.36 -11.87 0.84
CA ASP A 95 19.83 -13.16 0.37
C ASP A 95 18.55 -13.64 1.06
N SER A 96 17.64 -12.70 1.35
CA SER A 96 16.29 -12.97 1.88
C SER A 96 15.61 -14.17 1.17
N PRO A 97 15.14 -15.20 1.88
CA PRO A 97 14.54 -16.39 1.26
C PRO A 97 13.23 -16.11 0.50
N PHE A 98 13.12 -16.60 -0.74
CA PHE A 98 11.92 -16.39 -1.56
C PHE A 98 10.65 -16.96 -0.92
N ARG A 99 10.72 -18.16 -0.31
CA ARG A 99 9.56 -18.80 0.35
C ARG A 99 9.00 -17.93 1.48
N SER A 100 9.86 -17.30 2.27
CA SER A 100 9.46 -16.42 3.37
C SER A 100 8.82 -15.13 2.84
N ARG A 101 9.43 -14.50 1.83
CA ARG A 101 8.86 -13.32 1.15
C ARG A 101 7.50 -13.61 0.52
N PHE A 102 7.40 -14.71 -0.23
CA PHE A 102 6.16 -15.10 -0.91
C PHE A 102 5.04 -15.42 0.07
N ALA A 103 5.31 -16.21 1.11
CA ALA A 103 4.30 -16.51 2.13
C ALA A 103 3.82 -15.23 2.84
N ALA A 104 4.72 -14.32 3.17
CA ALA A 104 4.36 -13.04 3.79
C ALA A 104 3.52 -12.16 2.85
N VAL A 105 3.82 -12.12 1.54
CA VAL A 105 2.98 -11.45 0.53
C VAL A 105 1.57 -12.05 0.55
N CYS A 106 1.44 -13.37 0.43
CA CYS A 106 0.13 -14.05 0.44
C CYS A 106 -0.66 -13.77 1.73
N ILE A 107 -0.01 -13.83 2.91
CA ILE A 107 -0.65 -13.51 4.20
C ILE A 107 -1.12 -12.06 4.23
N GLY A 108 -0.32 -11.13 3.70
CA GLY A 108 -0.69 -9.72 3.61
C GLY A 108 -1.94 -9.50 2.76
N PHE A 109 -1.98 -10.09 1.56
CA PHE A 109 -3.15 -10.03 0.68
C PHE A 109 -4.37 -10.71 1.28
N MET A 110 -4.21 -11.90 1.87
CA MET A 110 -5.29 -12.59 2.60
C MET A 110 -5.85 -11.70 3.71
N THR A 111 -4.97 -11.08 4.51
CA THR A 111 -5.39 -10.18 5.59
C THR A 111 -6.11 -8.96 5.04
N ASN A 112 -5.67 -8.40 3.92
CA ASN A 112 -6.34 -7.25 3.30
C ASN A 112 -7.75 -7.58 2.78
N ASN A 113 -8.00 -8.83 2.40
CA ASN A 113 -9.34 -9.30 2.03
C ASN A 113 -10.26 -9.48 3.25
N LEU A 114 -9.71 -9.77 4.44
CA LEU A 114 -10.48 -9.96 5.67
C LEU A 114 -10.66 -8.67 6.48
N LEU A 115 -9.61 -7.84 6.52
CA LEU A 115 -9.53 -6.63 7.32
C LEU A 115 -9.02 -5.47 6.45
N PRO A 116 -9.78 -4.37 6.37
CA PRO A 116 -9.36 -3.22 5.56
C PRO A 116 -8.08 -2.61 6.14
N ARG A 117 -7.06 -2.45 5.29
CA ARG A 117 -5.84 -1.66 5.54
C ARG A 117 -4.87 -2.21 6.61
N VAL A 118 -5.01 -3.46 7.04
CA VAL A 118 -4.08 -4.13 7.98
C VAL A 118 -3.05 -5.02 7.26
N GLY A 119 -3.26 -5.30 5.97
CA GLY A 119 -2.47 -6.29 5.22
C GLY A 119 -0.97 -6.04 5.18
N GLU A 120 -0.52 -4.79 5.15
CA GLU A 120 0.91 -4.46 5.12
C GLU A 120 1.60 -4.74 6.46
N PHE A 121 0.95 -4.40 7.57
CA PHE A 121 1.42 -4.75 8.90
C PHE A 121 1.48 -6.27 9.07
N ALA A 122 0.46 -6.99 8.59
CA ALA A 122 0.43 -8.44 8.63
C ALA A 122 1.55 -9.07 7.80
N ARG A 123 1.84 -8.54 6.59
CA ARG A 123 2.97 -8.97 5.76
C ARG A 123 4.32 -8.78 6.47
N ALA A 124 4.56 -7.59 7.01
CA ALA A 124 5.81 -7.28 7.73
C ALA A 124 5.97 -8.15 8.98
N TYR A 125 4.89 -8.32 9.74
CA TYR A 125 4.87 -9.18 10.93
C TYR A 125 5.11 -10.65 10.58
N ALA A 126 4.40 -11.19 9.58
CA ALA A 126 4.56 -12.57 9.14
C ALA A 126 5.98 -12.87 8.66
N TYR A 127 6.62 -11.91 7.97
CA TYR A 127 8.01 -12.03 7.55
C TYR A 127 8.96 -12.05 8.76
N SER A 128 8.77 -11.14 9.72
CA SER A 128 9.59 -11.07 10.94
C SER A 128 9.52 -12.31 11.83
N LYS A 129 8.49 -13.14 11.67
CA LYS A 129 8.36 -14.41 12.39
C LYS A 129 9.13 -15.56 11.76
N ARG A 130 9.57 -15.40 10.51
CA ARG A 130 10.30 -16.43 9.76
C ARG A 130 11.77 -16.10 9.56
N GLU A 131 12.13 -14.83 9.67
CA GLU A 131 13.44 -14.32 9.31
C GLU A 131 13.98 -13.39 10.41
N PRO A 132 15.32 -13.25 10.55
CA PRO A 132 15.97 -12.41 11.57
C PRO A 132 15.87 -10.91 11.26
N VAL A 133 14.68 -10.43 10.89
CA VAL A 133 14.39 -9.01 10.59
C VAL A 133 13.23 -8.57 11.46
N THR A 134 13.36 -7.42 12.14
CA THR A 134 12.26 -6.92 12.96
C THR A 134 11.06 -6.51 12.11
N ALA A 135 9.84 -6.61 12.66
CA ALA A 135 8.62 -6.19 11.96
C ALA A 135 8.68 -4.71 11.54
N ALA A 136 9.28 -3.86 12.37
CA ALA A 136 9.46 -2.43 12.07
C ALA A 136 10.39 -2.21 10.87
N THR A 137 11.52 -2.92 10.81
CA THR A 137 12.44 -2.88 9.66
C THR A 137 11.76 -3.37 8.39
N ALA A 138 11.09 -4.53 8.46
CA ALA A 138 10.36 -5.08 7.31
C ALA A 138 9.26 -4.12 6.83
N PHE A 139 8.52 -3.50 7.74
CA PHE A 139 7.50 -2.49 7.42
C PHE A 139 8.12 -1.24 6.78
N GLY A 140 9.27 -0.79 7.24
CA GLY A 140 10.02 0.33 6.63
C GLY A 140 10.31 0.09 5.14
N THR A 141 10.66 -1.14 4.76
CA THR A 141 10.87 -1.49 3.34
C THR A 141 9.56 -1.47 2.53
N LEU A 142 8.41 -1.76 3.14
CA LEU A 142 7.10 -1.64 2.50
C LEU A 142 6.71 -0.18 2.24
N VAL A 143 7.15 0.77 3.08
CA VAL A 143 6.92 2.20 2.82
C VAL A 143 7.65 2.64 1.55
N VAL A 144 8.91 2.21 1.38
CA VAL A 144 9.66 2.44 0.13
C VAL A 144 8.99 1.74 -1.05
N GLU A 145 8.49 0.52 -0.83
CA GLU A 145 7.69 -0.20 -1.82
C GLU A 145 6.48 0.63 -2.31
N ARG A 146 5.72 1.23 -1.38
CA ARG A 146 4.56 2.09 -1.68
C ARG A 146 4.94 3.35 -2.43
N PHE A 147 6.08 3.95 -2.10
CA PHE A 147 6.60 5.08 -2.84
C PHE A 147 6.89 4.71 -4.30
N LEU A 148 7.60 3.61 -4.53
CA LEU A 148 7.89 3.11 -5.88
C LEU A 148 6.62 2.73 -6.63
N ASP A 149 5.64 2.15 -5.93
CA ASP A 149 4.33 1.84 -6.49
C ASP A 149 3.61 3.11 -6.96
N ALA A 150 3.53 4.15 -6.14
CA ALA A 150 2.90 5.42 -6.51
C ALA A 150 3.56 6.06 -7.74
N VAL A 151 4.90 6.04 -7.82
CA VAL A 151 5.64 6.55 -8.97
C VAL A 151 5.31 5.74 -10.23
N ALA A 152 5.31 4.41 -10.15
CA ALA A 152 5.02 3.53 -11.28
C ALA A 152 3.58 3.69 -11.78
N ILE A 153 2.60 3.68 -10.88
CA ILE A 153 1.18 3.89 -11.20
C ILE A 153 1.00 5.20 -11.97
N LEU A 154 1.55 6.28 -11.44
CA LEU A 154 1.34 7.58 -12.03
C LEU A 154 2.09 7.74 -13.35
N ALA A 155 3.30 7.19 -13.48
CA ALA A 155 3.98 7.14 -14.76
C ALA A 155 3.15 6.38 -15.83
N LEU A 156 2.52 5.26 -15.44
CA LEU A 156 1.63 4.50 -16.32
C LEU A 156 0.33 5.23 -16.63
N LEU A 157 -0.24 5.96 -15.66
CA LEU A 157 -1.40 6.82 -15.88
C LEU A 157 -1.10 7.92 -16.89
N LEU A 158 0.05 8.59 -16.77
CA LEU A 158 0.48 9.61 -17.72
C LEU A 158 0.77 9.02 -19.11
N ALA A 159 1.35 7.82 -19.17
CA ALA A 159 1.53 7.10 -20.43
C ALA A 159 0.19 6.75 -21.09
N ALA A 160 -0.82 6.37 -20.31
CA ALA A 160 -2.17 6.13 -20.81
C ALA A 160 -2.81 7.40 -21.37
N LEU A 161 -2.68 8.52 -20.67
CA LEU A 161 -3.22 9.82 -21.09
C LEU A 161 -2.52 10.40 -22.33
N ALA A 162 -1.24 10.09 -22.51
CA ALA A 162 -0.46 10.46 -23.70
C ALA A 162 -0.67 9.50 -24.88
N SER A 163 -1.42 8.40 -24.69
CA SER A 163 -1.75 7.44 -25.75
C SER A 163 -2.59 8.11 -26.84
N PRO A 164 -2.27 7.93 -28.14
CA PRO A 164 -3.11 8.41 -29.23
C PRO A 164 -4.54 7.85 -29.21
N GLY A 165 -4.75 6.71 -28.54
CA GLY A 165 -6.06 6.07 -28.40
C GLY A 165 -6.92 6.65 -27.27
N PHE A 166 -6.34 7.49 -26.40
CA PHE A 166 -7.06 8.08 -25.29
C PHE A 166 -7.82 9.33 -25.77
N PRO A 167 -9.14 9.45 -25.49
CA PRO A 167 -9.94 10.61 -25.89
C PRO A 167 -9.59 11.82 -25.00
N ALA A 168 -8.41 12.40 -25.23
CA ALA A 168 -7.95 13.59 -24.53
C ALA A 168 -8.75 14.84 -24.94
N ASP A 169 -9.25 14.86 -26.17
CA ASP A 169 -10.11 15.91 -26.70
C ASP A 169 -11.52 15.78 -26.11
N GLY A 170 -11.88 16.71 -25.22
CA GLY A 170 -13.19 16.74 -24.55
C GLY A 170 -13.19 16.24 -23.10
N LEU A 171 -12.02 16.01 -22.49
CA LEU A 171 -11.95 15.76 -21.04
C LEU A 171 -12.59 16.92 -20.25
N PRO A 172 -13.45 16.61 -19.26
CA PRO A 172 -14.00 17.63 -18.38
C PRO A 172 -12.87 18.43 -17.69
N PRO A 173 -13.02 19.75 -17.49
CA PRO A 173 -12.01 20.58 -16.84
C PRO A 173 -11.58 20.05 -15.46
N GLU A 174 -12.47 19.37 -14.75
CA GLU A 174 -12.22 18.74 -13.46
C GLU A 174 -11.21 17.59 -13.58
N VAL A 175 -11.33 16.76 -14.62
CA VAL A 175 -10.42 15.64 -14.88
C VAL A 175 -9.03 16.16 -15.24
N VAL A 176 -8.97 17.16 -16.13
CA VAL A 176 -7.70 17.81 -16.51
C VAL A 176 -7.02 18.43 -15.30
N THR A 177 -7.78 19.08 -14.42
CA THR A 177 -7.26 19.67 -13.18
C THR A 177 -6.75 18.60 -12.23
N GLY A 178 -7.50 17.50 -12.06
CA GLY A 178 -7.06 16.34 -11.27
C GLY A 178 -5.74 15.75 -11.74
N ILE A 179 -5.58 15.58 -13.06
CA ILE A 179 -4.34 15.11 -13.68
C ILE A 179 -3.18 16.07 -13.37
N ARG A 180 -3.37 17.39 -13.53
CA ARG A 180 -2.33 18.39 -13.23
C ARG A 180 -1.90 18.35 -11.76
N LEU A 181 -2.85 18.23 -10.84
CA LEU A 181 -2.56 18.10 -9.41
C LEU A 181 -1.82 16.80 -9.09
N ALA A 182 -2.18 15.68 -9.72
CA ALA A 182 -1.45 14.41 -9.58
C ALA A 182 -0.01 14.53 -10.11
N CYS A 183 0.21 15.14 -11.28
CA CYS A 183 1.54 15.43 -11.82
C CYS A 183 2.37 16.31 -10.87
N LEU A 184 1.78 17.38 -10.35
CA LEU A 184 2.44 18.29 -9.40
C LEU A 184 2.84 17.54 -8.12
N PHE A 185 1.91 16.76 -7.57
CA PHE A 185 2.14 15.95 -6.38
C PHE A 185 3.30 14.96 -6.58
N LEU A 186 3.38 14.30 -7.74
CA LEU A 186 4.51 13.44 -8.08
C LEU A 186 5.80 14.20 -8.25
N GLY A 187 5.77 15.34 -8.93
CA GLY A 187 6.94 16.21 -9.05
C GLY A 187 7.50 16.55 -7.66
N VAL A 188 6.62 16.93 -6.73
CA VAL A 188 6.99 17.22 -5.32
C VAL A 188 7.53 15.97 -4.62
N ILE A 189 6.91 14.81 -4.79
CA ILE A 189 7.33 13.52 -4.20
C ILE A 189 8.72 13.10 -4.71
N VAL A 190 8.95 13.17 -6.02
CA VAL A 190 10.21 12.79 -6.67
C VAL A 190 11.29 13.78 -6.28
N ILE A 191 11.06 15.09 -6.43
CA ILE A 191 12.02 16.13 -6.06
C ILE A 191 12.33 16.07 -4.56
N GLY A 192 11.31 15.94 -3.71
CA GLY A 192 11.47 15.79 -2.27
C GLY A 192 12.32 14.56 -1.90
N SER A 193 12.11 13.44 -2.58
CA SER A 193 12.90 12.22 -2.37
C SER A 193 14.33 12.36 -2.87
N LEU A 194 14.57 13.04 -3.99
CA LEU A 194 15.90 13.36 -4.49
C LEU A 194 16.65 14.30 -3.54
N ILE A 195 15.96 15.31 -2.98
CA ILE A 195 16.53 16.21 -1.96
C ILE A 195 16.86 15.44 -0.68
N LEU A 196 15.96 14.57 -0.21
CA LEU A 196 16.17 13.69 0.94
C LEU A 196 17.40 12.78 0.75
N LEU A 197 17.55 12.20 -0.45
CA LEU A 197 18.69 11.36 -0.80
C LEU A 197 20.00 12.15 -0.99
N GLY A 198 19.92 13.39 -1.46
CA GLY A 198 21.08 14.25 -1.70
C GLY A 198 21.64 14.90 -0.43
N ALA A 199 20.77 15.18 0.56
CA ALA A 199 21.16 15.85 1.80
C ALA A 199 20.27 15.43 2.99
N PRO A 200 20.47 14.22 3.57
CA PRO A 200 19.62 13.68 4.62
C PRO A 200 19.61 14.56 5.89
N GLU A 201 20.77 15.07 6.30
CA GLU A 201 20.90 15.94 7.49
C GLU A 201 20.20 17.29 7.28
N ARG A 202 20.39 17.92 6.12
CA ARG A 202 19.73 19.19 5.78
C ARG A 202 18.21 19.04 5.69
N SER A 203 17.73 17.89 5.23
CA SER A 203 16.29 17.59 5.13
C SER A 203 15.66 17.43 6.51
N ALA A 204 16.34 16.78 7.45
CA ALA A 204 15.88 16.68 8.84
C ALA A 204 15.90 18.05 9.54
N ASP A 205 16.92 18.89 9.30
CA ASP A 205 16.96 20.25 9.83
C ASP A 205 15.87 21.15 9.25
N ALA A 206 15.58 21.04 7.95
CA ALA A 206 14.47 21.73 7.32
C ALA A 206 13.13 21.29 7.91
N ALA A 207 12.92 19.97 8.09
CA ALA A 207 11.72 19.42 8.74
C ALA A 207 11.58 19.90 10.19
N ARG A 208 12.68 20.02 10.93
CA ARG A 208 12.71 20.57 12.29
C ARG A 208 12.34 22.05 12.32
N ARG A 209 12.89 22.86 11.39
CA ARG A 209 12.62 24.30 11.29
C ARG A 209 11.17 24.57 10.92
N PHE A 210 10.66 23.93 9.87
CA PHE A 210 9.24 24.03 9.49
C PHE A 210 8.32 23.47 10.56
N GLY A 211 8.69 22.32 11.16
CA GLY A 211 7.94 21.69 12.23
C GLY A 211 7.79 22.61 13.44
N ARG A 212 8.83 23.36 13.84
CA ARG A 212 8.75 24.31 14.97
C ARG A 212 7.87 25.55 14.69
N VAL A 213 7.60 25.85 13.42
CA VAL A 213 6.67 26.94 13.04
C VAL A 213 5.21 26.49 13.19
N LEU A 214 4.93 25.20 12.93
CA LEU A 214 3.56 24.66 12.87
C LEU A 214 3.16 23.79 14.07
N LEU A 215 4.13 23.21 14.79
CA LEU A 215 3.92 22.19 15.81
C LEU A 215 4.69 22.51 17.10
N PRO A 216 4.23 21.99 18.25
CA PRO A 216 5.01 22.02 19.49
C PRO A 216 6.39 21.42 19.32
N ALA A 217 7.38 21.94 20.06
CA ALA A 217 8.78 21.55 19.92
C ALA A 217 9.01 20.03 19.99
N SER A 218 8.30 19.31 20.85
CA SER A 218 8.40 17.85 20.97
C SER A 218 7.95 17.09 19.71
N LEU A 219 6.90 17.55 19.03
CA LEU A 219 6.43 16.97 17.77
C LEU A 219 7.39 17.30 16.62
N ALA A 220 7.94 18.52 16.61
CA ALA A 220 8.92 18.92 15.60
C ALA A 220 10.21 18.12 15.68
N GLU A 221 10.71 17.83 16.90
CA GLU A 221 11.84 16.91 17.11
C GLU A 221 11.49 15.49 16.66
N GLY A 222 10.29 15.01 17.01
CA GLY A 222 9.80 13.70 16.57
C GLY A 222 9.78 13.58 15.05
N LEU A 223 9.20 14.57 14.35
CA LEU A 223 9.15 14.62 12.88
C LEU A 223 10.56 14.66 12.28
N ALA A 224 11.46 15.49 12.81
CA ALA A 224 12.84 15.56 12.34
C ALA A 224 13.56 14.22 12.50
N SER A 225 13.38 13.54 13.64
CA SER A 225 13.97 12.23 13.89
C SER A 225 13.41 11.15 12.96
N LEU A 226 12.11 11.20 12.64
CA LEU A 226 11.48 10.33 11.65
C LEU A 226 12.05 10.56 10.25
N VAL A 227 12.20 11.83 9.83
CA VAL A 227 12.79 12.19 8.53
C VAL A 227 14.25 11.72 8.44
N GLN A 228 15.03 11.89 9.51
CA GLN A 228 16.42 11.43 9.57
C GLN A 228 16.52 9.89 9.51
N GLY A 229 15.64 9.19 10.23
CA GLY A 229 15.55 7.73 10.20
C GLY A 229 15.13 7.20 8.83
N PHE A 230 14.15 7.86 8.20
CA PHE A 230 13.72 7.54 6.83
C PHE A 230 14.84 7.78 5.82
N ALA A 231 15.52 8.92 5.89
CA ALA A 231 16.60 9.26 4.97
C ALA A 231 17.81 8.32 5.11
N LYS A 232 18.18 7.91 6.34
CA LYS A 232 19.17 6.84 6.58
C LYS A 232 18.71 5.47 6.04
N GLY A 233 17.43 5.16 6.18
CA GLY A 233 16.82 3.98 5.56
C GLY A 233 16.86 4.04 4.03
N LEU A 234 16.82 5.25 3.45
CA LEU A 234 16.92 5.49 2.02
C LEU A 234 18.38 5.50 1.51
N GLU A 235 19.36 5.80 2.37
CA GLU A 235 20.79 5.67 2.02
C GLU A 235 21.19 4.24 1.68
N ALA A 236 20.56 3.25 2.32
CA ALA A 236 20.69 1.84 2.00
C ALA A 236 20.31 1.52 0.54
N PHE A 237 19.53 2.39 -0.10
CA PHE A 237 19.11 2.29 -1.49
C PHE A 237 19.97 3.12 -2.46
N ARG A 238 21.01 3.86 -2.00
CA ARG A 238 21.93 4.58 -2.91
C ARG A 238 22.62 3.68 -3.93
N GLY A 239 22.66 2.37 -3.68
CA GLY A 239 23.05 1.39 -4.69
C GLY A 239 22.03 1.32 -5.83
N TRP A 240 22.36 1.93 -6.98
CA TRP A 240 21.56 1.82 -8.21
C TRP A 240 21.23 0.37 -8.59
N ARG A 241 22.08 -0.59 -8.18
CA ARG A 241 21.90 -2.04 -8.37
C ARG A 241 20.68 -2.61 -7.63
N LEU A 242 20.16 -1.92 -6.61
CA LEU A 242 18.96 -2.32 -5.86
C LEU A 242 17.74 -1.50 -6.30
N ILE A 243 17.88 -0.18 -6.49
CA ILE A 243 16.78 0.69 -6.93
C ILE A 243 16.31 0.33 -8.34
N VAL A 244 17.23 0.18 -9.31
CA VAL A 244 16.83 -0.02 -10.71
C VAL A 244 15.98 -1.28 -10.86
N PRO A 245 16.39 -2.47 -10.34
CA PRO A 245 15.52 -3.64 -10.37
C PRO A 245 14.22 -3.43 -9.60
N ALA A 246 14.23 -2.77 -8.43
CA ALA A 246 13.01 -2.52 -7.67
C ALA A 246 11.99 -1.65 -8.45
N VAL A 247 12.47 -0.61 -9.15
CA VAL A 247 11.65 0.24 -10.05
C VAL A 247 11.13 -0.58 -11.23
N LEU A 248 11.99 -1.30 -11.93
CA LEU A 248 11.58 -2.13 -13.09
C LEU A 248 10.52 -3.15 -12.69
N TRP A 249 10.73 -3.85 -11.58
CA TRP A 249 9.73 -4.79 -11.07
C TRP A 249 8.45 -4.10 -10.62
N SER A 250 8.48 -2.83 -10.19
CA SER A 250 7.27 -2.06 -9.90
C SER A 250 6.46 -1.86 -11.18
N PHE A 251 7.09 -1.44 -12.28
CA PHE A 251 6.42 -1.36 -13.58
C PHE A 251 5.86 -2.72 -14.01
N VAL A 252 6.61 -3.82 -13.85
CA VAL A 252 6.10 -5.17 -14.17
C VAL A 252 4.84 -5.50 -13.35
N VAL A 253 4.84 -5.25 -12.04
CA VAL A 253 3.67 -5.49 -11.17
C VAL A 253 2.45 -4.70 -11.65
N TRP A 254 2.62 -3.42 -11.96
CA TRP A 254 1.52 -2.56 -12.36
C TRP A 254 1.03 -2.82 -13.78
N THR A 255 1.92 -3.15 -14.72
CA THR A 255 1.56 -3.60 -16.07
C THR A 255 0.80 -4.94 -16.04
N MET A 256 1.21 -5.89 -15.18
CA MET A 256 0.45 -7.12 -14.94
C MET A 256 -0.93 -6.83 -14.37
N GLN A 257 -1.04 -5.86 -13.47
CA GLN A 257 -2.34 -5.47 -12.91
C GLN A 257 -3.25 -4.86 -13.98
N ALA A 258 -2.74 -3.94 -14.81
CA ALA A 258 -3.46 -3.39 -15.95
C ALA A 258 -3.81 -4.46 -17.00
N LEU A 259 -2.94 -5.46 -17.22
CA LEU A 259 -3.25 -6.60 -18.08
C LEU A 259 -4.44 -7.40 -17.55
N SER A 260 -4.52 -7.62 -16.24
CA SER A 260 -5.69 -8.26 -15.63
C SER A 260 -6.99 -7.47 -15.86
N PHE A 261 -6.95 -6.13 -15.72
CA PHE A 261 -8.10 -5.27 -16.04
C PHE A 261 -8.48 -5.35 -17.52
N TRP A 262 -7.51 -5.29 -18.43
CA TRP A 262 -7.77 -5.37 -19.87
C TRP A 262 -8.40 -6.70 -20.27
N ILE A 263 -7.91 -7.81 -19.72
CA ILE A 263 -8.53 -9.14 -19.92
C ILE A 263 -9.95 -9.16 -19.34
N GLY A 264 -10.19 -8.47 -18.22
CA GLY A 264 -11.52 -8.23 -17.67
C GLY A 264 -12.44 -7.52 -18.66
N PHE A 265 -11.99 -6.44 -19.30
CA PHE A 265 -12.76 -5.77 -20.35
C PHE A 265 -13.12 -6.70 -21.50
N LEU A 266 -12.15 -7.47 -22.00
CA LEU A 266 -12.39 -8.47 -23.03
C LEU A 266 -13.40 -9.55 -22.60
N ALA A 267 -13.40 -9.92 -21.31
CA ALA A 267 -14.34 -10.90 -20.78
C ALA A 267 -15.81 -10.44 -20.88
N PHE A 268 -16.05 -9.13 -20.79
CA PHE A 268 -17.39 -8.52 -20.88
C PHE A 268 -17.68 -7.90 -22.27
N ASP A 269 -16.89 -8.21 -23.30
CA ASP A 269 -16.96 -7.60 -24.65
C ASP A 269 -16.83 -6.06 -24.65
N ILE A 270 -16.13 -5.51 -23.65
CA ILE A 270 -15.80 -4.09 -23.59
C ILE A 270 -14.57 -3.84 -24.48
N ARG A 271 -14.78 -3.23 -25.64
CA ARG A 271 -13.75 -2.98 -26.66
C ARG A 271 -12.94 -1.72 -26.40
N LEU A 272 -12.33 -1.66 -25.22
CA LEU A 272 -11.40 -0.59 -24.86
C LEU A 272 -9.94 -1.04 -25.06
N GLY A 273 -9.09 -0.08 -25.41
CA GLY A 273 -7.66 -0.29 -25.56
C GLY A 273 -6.96 -0.58 -24.22
N TYR A 274 -5.70 -0.99 -24.29
CA TYR A 274 -4.87 -1.24 -23.11
C TYR A 274 -4.59 0.05 -22.29
N ASP A 275 -4.60 1.20 -22.95
CA ASP A 275 -4.56 2.52 -22.34
C ASP A 275 -5.72 2.78 -21.38
N ALA A 276 -6.94 2.36 -21.72
CA ALA A 276 -8.07 2.42 -20.80
C ALA A 276 -7.85 1.56 -19.55
N ALA A 277 -7.20 0.40 -19.69
CA ALA A 277 -6.88 -0.46 -18.57
C ALA A 277 -5.76 0.12 -17.68
N LEU A 278 -4.76 0.78 -18.28
CA LEU A 278 -3.74 1.54 -17.55
C LEU A 278 -4.35 2.72 -16.79
N PHE A 279 -5.27 3.46 -17.42
CA PHE A 279 -6.01 4.55 -16.78
C PHE A 279 -6.89 4.05 -15.61
N THR A 280 -7.63 2.97 -15.82
CA THR A 280 -8.48 2.35 -14.79
C THR A 280 -7.65 1.89 -13.60
N ASN A 281 -6.52 1.23 -13.87
CA ASN A 281 -5.59 0.80 -12.83
C ASN A 281 -4.95 1.96 -12.05
N GLY A 282 -4.77 3.14 -12.68
CA GLY A 282 -4.21 4.33 -12.05
C GLY A 282 -5.20 5.23 -11.33
N SER A 283 -6.50 4.99 -11.50
CA SER A 283 -7.58 5.80 -10.90
C SER A 283 -8.23 5.15 -9.67
N VAL A 284 -7.92 3.88 -9.40
CA VAL A 284 -8.38 3.10 -8.22
C VAL A 284 -7.36 3.19 -7.09
#